data_AF-E6QJT1-F1
#
_entry.id   AF-E6QJT1-F1
#
_cell.length_a   1.000
_cell.length_b   1.000
_cell.length_c   1.000
_cell.angle_alpha   90.00
_cell.angle_beta   90.00
_cell.angle_gamma   90.00
#
_symmetry.space_group_name_H-M   'P 1'
#
loop_
_entity.id
_entity.type
_entity.pdbx_description
1 polymer ?
#
loop_
_entity_poly.entity_id
_entity_poly.type
_entity_poly.pdbx_seq_one_letter_code
_entity_poly.pdbx_strand_id
1 'polypeptide(L)'
;MLGRTPGNIVAIKPMKDGVIADFKVTEKMLNYFIQKAHNRKMLVHPRIVIGVPSEITQVEKRAVEDSAYRAKASEVYLVEQAMVAAIGAGLPITEAYGNMVVDIGGGTTDIAVISLSGIVYSRSVRMAGNQMDESITNYLKRKYNLLIGERTAEQIKIEIGSAYPLDKPLTMEIKGRNLIEGVPKTITIDDSEIRESLAECIAVIMNAIRVALERTPPELSADISDRGIVLTGGGALIKNIDKRIREETGLPVSVADDPLASVVLGTGKMLSDFRLLRKIKID
;
A
#
# COMPACT_ATOMS: atom_id res chain seq x y z
N MET A 1 -8.17 18.98 3.09
CA MET A 1 -7.62 20.17 2.40
C MET A 1 -7.49 19.96 0.90
N LEU A 2 -7.04 18.78 0.43
CA LEU A 2 -7.02 18.43 -1.00
C LEU A 2 -8.36 18.71 -1.69
N GLY A 3 -8.32 19.40 -2.83
CA GLY A 3 -9.51 19.85 -3.58
C GLY A 3 -10.27 21.03 -2.96
N ARG A 4 -9.80 21.61 -1.85
CA ARG A 4 -10.40 22.77 -1.16
C ARG A 4 -9.40 23.91 -0.89
N THR A 5 -8.22 23.86 -1.49
CA THR A 5 -7.19 24.88 -1.28
C THR A 5 -7.53 26.17 -2.05
N PRO A 6 -7.42 27.36 -1.43
CA PRO A 6 -7.48 28.62 -2.16
C PRO A 6 -6.28 28.74 -3.11
N GLY A 7 -6.35 29.65 -4.10
CA GLY A 7 -5.33 29.76 -5.16
C GLY A 7 -3.89 30.05 -4.68
N ASN A 8 -3.71 30.53 -3.45
CA ASN A 8 -2.41 30.79 -2.83
C ASN A 8 -1.86 29.60 -2.00
N ILE A 9 -2.60 28.49 -1.90
CA ILE A 9 -2.18 27.28 -1.18
C ILE A 9 -2.17 26.12 -2.16
N VAL A 10 -1.06 25.37 -2.18
CA VAL A 10 -0.92 24.15 -2.98
C VAL A 10 -0.71 22.97 -2.03
N ALA A 11 -1.60 21.98 -2.10
CA ALA A 11 -1.42 20.71 -1.42
C ALA A 11 -0.62 19.76 -2.32
N ILE A 12 0.48 19.22 -1.82
CA ILE A 12 1.40 18.36 -2.58
C ILE A 12 1.49 17.00 -1.90
N LYS A 13 1.40 15.92 -2.69
CA LYS A 13 1.77 14.56 -2.28
C LYS A 13 3.16 14.27 -2.86
N PRO A 14 4.25 14.38 -2.06
CA PRO A 14 5.60 14.37 -2.62
C PRO A 14 6.13 12.96 -2.88
N MET A 15 5.39 11.94 -2.44
CA MET A 15 5.59 10.53 -2.77
C MET A 15 4.47 10.04 -3.67
N LYS A 16 4.80 9.23 -4.67
CA LYS A 16 3.86 8.61 -5.59
C LYS A 16 4.36 7.22 -5.97
N ASP A 17 3.47 6.24 -6.06
CA ASP A 17 3.78 4.87 -6.51
C ASP A 17 5.00 4.24 -5.80
N GLY A 18 5.10 4.45 -4.48
CA GLY A 18 6.18 3.92 -3.64
C GLY A 18 7.51 4.67 -3.71
N VAL A 19 7.60 5.76 -4.49
CA VAL A 19 8.85 6.49 -4.74
C VAL A 19 8.71 7.99 -4.50
N ILE A 20 9.85 8.68 -4.43
CA ILE A 20 9.91 10.15 -4.23
C ILE A 20 9.67 10.85 -5.57
N ALA A 21 8.56 11.58 -5.68
CA ALA A 21 8.21 12.37 -6.86
C ALA A 21 8.68 13.83 -6.75
N ASP A 22 8.75 14.38 -5.54
CA ASP A 22 9.31 15.71 -5.26
C ASP A 22 10.30 15.63 -4.10
N PHE A 23 11.59 15.71 -4.43
CA PHE A 23 12.70 15.64 -3.47
C PHE A 23 12.65 16.76 -2.43
N LYS A 24 12.43 18.01 -2.86
CA LYS A 24 12.51 19.19 -1.99
C LYS A 24 11.35 19.18 -0.99
N VAL A 25 10.17 18.77 -1.43
CA VAL A 25 9.00 18.67 -0.56
C VAL A 25 9.10 17.44 0.34
N THR A 26 9.64 16.32 -0.14
CA THR A 26 9.87 15.11 0.68
C THR A 26 10.86 15.38 1.80
N GLU A 27 11.98 16.06 1.53
CA GLU A 27 12.96 16.44 2.56
C GLU A 27 12.30 17.25 3.69
N LYS A 28 11.51 18.27 3.33
CA LYS A 28 10.77 19.09 4.32
C LYS A 28 9.75 18.25 5.10
N MET A 29 9.05 17.35 4.42
CA MET A 29 8.07 16.45 5.04
C MET A 29 8.73 15.49 6.04
N LEU A 30 9.84 14.86 5.66
CA LEU A 30 10.62 13.98 6.53
C LEU A 30 11.15 14.74 7.74
N ASN A 31 11.77 15.91 7.53
CA ASN A 31 12.29 16.74 8.62
C ASN A 31 11.17 17.10 9.62
N TYR A 32 9.99 17.50 9.13
CA TYR A 32 8.83 17.76 9.98
C TYR A 32 8.42 16.53 10.81
N PHE A 33 8.30 15.35 10.19
CA PHE A 33 7.88 14.13 10.91
C PHE A 33 8.93 13.65 11.91
N ILE A 34 10.22 13.73 11.57
CA ILE A 34 11.32 13.38 12.48
C ILE A 34 11.30 14.29 13.72
N GLN A 35 11.17 15.60 13.53
CA GLN A 35 11.08 16.57 14.62
C GLN A 35 9.84 16.33 15.49
N LYS A 36 8.69 16.08 14.85
CA LYS A 36 7.43 15.79 15.54
C LYS A 36 7.53 14.51 16.38
N ALA A 37 8.19 13.47 15.88
CA ALA A 37 8.37 12.21 16.60
C ALA A 37 9.33 12.33 17.80
N HIS A 38 10.40 13.13 17.68
CA HIS A 38 11.40 13.28 18.76
C HIS A 38 10.98 14.22 19.90
N ASN A 39 10.02 15.12 19.66
CA ASN A 39 9.43 16.01 20.67
C ASN A 39 10.44 16.78 21.55
N ARG A 40 11.68 17.02 21.07
CA ARG A 40 12.77 17.66 21.83
C ARG A 40 13.54 18.68 20.99
N LYS A 41 14.01 19.74 21.65
CA LYS A 41 14.84 20.84 21.10
C LYS A 41 16.32 20.47 20.88
N MET A 42 16.72 19.22 21.10
CA MET A 42 18.12 18.81 21.02
C MET A 42 18.47 18.34 19.60
N LEU A 43 19.66 18.71 19.11
CA LEU A 43 20.23 18.20 17.85
C LEU A 43 20.54 16.69 17.98
N VAL A 44 19.55 15.83 17.75
CA VAL A 44 19.75 14.40 17.57
C VAL A 44 19.65 14.05 16.09
N HIS A 45 20.61 13.25 15.64
CA HIS A 45 20.61 12.66 14.31
C HIS A 45 20.13 11.21 14.46
N PRO A 46 18.87 10.89 14.13
CA PRO A 46 18.34 9.55 14.37
C PRO A 46 18.84 8.56 13.32
N ARG A 47 18.87 7.29 13.70
CA ARG A 47 18.93 6.19 12.74
C ARG A 47 17.55 5.99 12.15
N ILE A 48 17.45 5.85 10.84
CA ILE A 48 16.18 5.73 10.12
C ILE A 48 16.17 4.41 9.36
N VAL A 49 15.07 3.69 9.47
CA VAL A 49 14.76 2.53 8.62
C VAL A 49 13.61 2.93 7.71
N ILE A 50 13.76 2.72 6.41
CA ILE A 50 12.75 3.09 5.40
C ILE A 50 12.43 1.86 4.54
N GLY A 51 11.15 1.51 4.49
CA GLY A 51 10.62 0.52 3.56
C GLY A 51 10.59 1.08 2.14
N VAL A 52 11.09 0.29 1.19
CA VAL A 52 11.04 0.62 -0.25
C VAL A 52 10.45 -0.55 -1.04
N PRO A 53 9.77 -0.31 -2.17
CA PRO A 53 9.25 -1.39 -3.00
C PRO A 53 10.39 -2.23 -3.57
N SER A 54 10.13 -3.51 -3.86
CA SER A 54 11.16 -4.42 -4.38
C SER A 54 11.66 -4.02 -5.78
N GLU A 55 10.81 -3.38 -6.58
CA GLU A 55 11.15 -2.88 -7.93
C GLU A 55 11.62 -1.42 -7.94
N ILE A 56 12.23 -0.94 -6.85
CA ILE A 56 12.82 0.40 -6.80
C ILE A 56 14.09 0.49 -7.68
N THR A 57 14.17 1.54 -8.51
CA THR A 57 15.39 1.78 -9.30
C THR A 57 16.52 2.31 -8.42
N GLN A 58 17.78 2.16 -8.87
CA GLN A 58 18.93 2.70 -8.14
C GLN A 58 18.87 4.23 -7.94
N VAL A 59 18.25 4.95 -8.89
CA VAL A 59 18.05 6.40 -8.79
C VAL A 59 17.02 6.73 -7.71
N GLU A 60 15.90 6.02 -7.66
CA GLU A 60 14.85 6.19 -6.64
C GLU A 60 15.36 5.74 -5.26
N LYS A 61 16.18 4.68 -5.19
CA LYS A 61 16.80 4.23 -3.95
C LYS A 61 17.69 5.31 -3.35
N ARG A 62 18.61 5.85 -4.16
CA ARG A 62 19.51 6.94 -3.77
C ARG A 62 18.73 8.20 -3.39
N ALA A 63 17.62 8.48 -4.07
CA ALA A 63 16.72 9.58 -3.72
C ALA A 63 16.20 9.48 -2.29
N VAL A 64 15.79 8.28 -1.86
CA VAL A 64 15.29 8.01 -0.51
C VAL A 64 16.39 8.22 0.52
N GLU A 65 17.58 7.67 0.27
CA GLU A 65 18.73 7.84 1.17
C GLU A 65 19.16 9.30 1.31
N ASP A 66 19.34 10.00 0.19
CA ASP A 66 19.73 11.41 0.19
C ASP A 66 18.70 12.28 0.92
N SER A 67 17.40 11.99 0.73
CA SER A 67 16.32 12.72 1.41
C SER A 67 16.35 12.50 2.92
N ALA A 68 16.63 11.27 3.36
CA ALA A 68 16.76 10.93 4.78
C ALA A 68 18.01 11.57 5.42
N TYR A 69 19.17 11.53 4.75
CA TYR A 69 20.39 12.18 5.24
C TYR A 69 20.25 13.70 5.31
N ARG A 70 19.60 14.34 4.32
CA ARG A 70 19.29 15.78 4.36
C ARG A 70 18.33 16.13 5.49
N ALA A 71 17.42 15.21 5.81
CA ALA A 71 16.56 15.28 6.98
C ALA A 71 17.29 14.94 8.30
N LYS A 72 18.63 14.95 8.32
CA LYS A 72 19.51 14.78 9.48
C LYS A 72 19.55 13.36 10.06
N ALA A 73 19.29 12.33 9.27
CA ALA A 73 19.58 10.96 9.67
C ALA A 73 21.09 10.75 9.95
N SER A 74 21.43 9.99 10.99
CA SER A 74 22.82 9.55 11.23
C SER A 74 23.19 8.33 10.39
N GLU A 75 22.23 7.41 10.23
CA GLU A 75 22.33 6.19 9.44
C GLU A 75 20.98 5.94 8.78
N VAL A 76 21.01 5.47 7.54
CA VAL A 76 19.80 5.11 6.78
C VAL A 76 19.89 3.65 6.40
N TYR A 77 18.85 2.89 6.74
CA TYR A 77 18.70 1.49 6.37
C TYR A 77 17.49 1.36 5.45
N LEU A 78 17.73 0.88 4.24
CA LEU A 78 16.66 0.52 3.33
C LEU A 78 16.36 -0.96 3.47
N VAL A 79 15.08 -1.29 3.43
CA VAL A 79 14.54 -2.65 3.59
C VAL A 79 13.38 -2.84 2.62
N GLU A 80 13.22 -4.03 2.06
CA GLU A 80 12.08 -4.31 1.19
C GLU A 80 10.77 -4.24 1.98
N GLN A 81 9.81 -3.48 1.46
CA GLN A 81 8.56 -3.18 2.17
C GLN A 81 7.78 -4.44 2.55
N ALA A 82 7.72 -5.43 1.66
CA ALA A 82 7.03 -6.70 1.94
C ALA A 82 7.68 -7.47 3.11
N MET A 83 9.01 -7.44 3.27
CA MET A 83 9.69 -8.03 4.43
C MET A 83 9.28 -7.31 5.73
N VAL A 84 9.25 -5.98 5.71
CA VAL A 84 8.81 -5.19 6.87
C VAL A 84 7.37 -5.49 7.22
N ALA A 85 6.50 -5.55 6.22
CA ALA A 85 5.09 -5.86 6.37
C ALA A 85 4.89 -7.26 6.97
N ALA A 86 5.65 -8.27 6.53
CA ALA A 86 5.60 -9.62 7.08
C ALA A 86 6.01 -9.68 8.56
N ILE A 87 7.09 -8.98 8.95
CA ILE A 87 7.51 -8.88 10.36
C ILE A 87 6.42 -8.20 11.20
N GLY A 88 5.81 -7.16 10.64
CA GLY A 88 4.69 -6.42 11.23
C GLY A 88 3.48 -7.30 11.50
N ALA A 89 3.03 -8.01 10.47
CA ALA A 89 1.91 -8.93 10.48
C ALA A 89 2.17 -10.23 11.26
N GLY A 90 3.38 -10.41 11.80
CA GLY A 90 3.70 -11.51 12.71
C GLY A 90 4.02 -12.83 12.02
N LEU A 91 4.37 -12.81 10.73
CA LEU A 91 4.77 -14.03 10.03
C LEU A 91 6.12 -14.53 10.59
N PRO A 92 6.31 -15.86 10.73
CA PRO A 92 7.55 -16.46 11.23
C PRO A 92 8.65 -16.47 10.15
N ILE A 93 9.07 -15.28 9.71
CA ILE A 93 9.99 -15.07 8.58
C ILE A 93 11.36 -15.74 8.77
N THR A 94 11.75 -16.07 10.01
CA THR A 94 13.04 -16.70 10.34
C THR A 94 13.02 -18.21 10.21
N GLU A 95 11.83 -18.83 10.15
CA GLU A 95 11.67 -20.27 10.02
C GLU A 95 11.95 -20.74 8.59
N ALA A 96 12.22 -22.04 8.44
CA ALA A 96 12.47 -22.68 7.15
C ALA A 96 11.17 -23.09 6.43
N TYR A 97 10.17 -22.20 6.44
CA TYR A 97 8.88 -22.39 5.77
C TYR A 97 8.59 -21.24 4.82
N GLY A 98 7.83 -21.52 3.75
CA GLY A 98 7.29 -20.53 2.83
C GLY A 98 6.25 -19.63 3.50
N ASN A 99 6.56 -18.33 3.61
CA ASN A 99 5.65 -17.32 4.14
C ASN A 99 5.28 -16.35 3.02
N MET A 100 4.02 -16.31 2.60
CA MET A 100 3.56 -15.37 1.57
C MET A 100 2.82 -14.17 2.19
N VAL A 101 3.26 -12.97 1.83
CA VAL A 101 2.62 -11.71 2.21
C VAL A 101 2.25 -10.90 0.98
N VAL A 102 1.11 -10.21 1.04
CA VAL A 102 0.65 -9.24 0.04
C VAL A 102 0.29 -7.95 0.76
N ASP A 103 1.15 -6.93 0.63
CA ASP A 103 0.96 -5.59 1.19
C ASP A 103 0.35 -4.65 0.13
N ILE A 104 -0.92 -4.28 0.30
CA ILE A 104 -1.62 -3.38 -0.62
C ILE A 104 -1.63 -1.98 -0.01
N GLY A 105 -0.70 -1.14 -0.47
CA GLY A 105 -0.53 0.23 0.01
C GLY A 105 -1.41 1.25 -0.71
N GLY A 106 -0.97 2.52 -0.64
CA GLY A 106 -1.58 3.60 -1.42
C GLY A 106 -1.08 3.64 -2.87
N GLY A 107 0.22 3.45 -3.09
CA GLY A 107 0.83 3.56 -4.42
C GLY A 107 1.28 2.24 -5.05
N THR A 108 1.55 1.21 -4.23
CA THR A 108 2.06 -0.09 -4.68
C THR A 108 1.33 -1.22 -3.99
N THR A 109 1.27 -2.36 -4.68
CA THR A 109 1.04 -3.66 -4.05
C THR A 109 2.35 -4.43 -4.09
N ASP A 110 2.86 -4.76 -2.91
CA ASP A 110 4.13 -5.45 -2.71
C ASP A 110 3.88 -6.88 -2.25
N ILE A 111 4.39 -7.85 -3.00
CA ILE A 111 4.20 -9.28 -2.77
C ILE A 111 5.56 -9.88 -2.47
N ALA A 112 5.65 -10.73 -1.45
CA ALA A 112 6.86 -11.51 -1.20
C ALA A 112 6.56 -12.91 -0.67
N VAL A 113 7.46 -13.82 -1.02
CA VAL A 113 7.62 -15.14 -0.42
C VAL A 113 8.93 -15.16 0.36
N ILE A 114 8.83 -15.43 1.65
CA ILE A 114 9.91 -15.27 2.63
C ILE A 114 10.20 -16.59 3.32
N SER A 115 11.48 -16.92 3.48
CA SER A 115 11.95 -18.06 4.27
C SER A 115 13.36 -17.77 4.80
N LEU A 116 13.70 -18.24 6.01
CA LEU A 116 15.04 -18.07 6.61
C LEU A 116 15.55 -16.61 6.64
N SER A 117 14.65 -15.65 6.86
CA SER A 117 14.85 -14.19 6.79
C SER A 117 15.29 -13.65 5.42
N GLY A 118 15.23 -14.47 4.37
CA GLY A 118 15.51 -14.10 3.00
C GLY A 118 14.22 -14.00 2.18
N ILE A 119 14.23 -13.11 1.21
CA ILE A 119 13.18 -13.05 0.19
C ILE A 119 13.54 -14.06 -0.90
N VAL A 120 12.67 -15.04 -1.10
CA VAL A 120 12.82 -16.06 -2.15
C VAL A 120 12.26 -15.51 -3.46
N TYR A 121 11.16 -14.79 -3.38
CA TYR A 121 10.56 -14.08 -4.50
C TYR A 121 9.94 -12.79 -3.97
N SER A 122 10.12 -11.67 -4.68
CA SER A 122 9.34 -10.46 -4.45
C SER A 122 8.94 -9.83 -5.78
N ARG A 123 7.81 -9.12 -5.74
CA ARG A 123 7.30 -8.35 -6.87
C ARG A 123 6.54 -7.14 -6.34
N SER A 124 6.72 -6.00 -6.98
CA SER A 124 5.97 -4.78 -6.69
C SER A 124 5.21 -4.37 -7.94
N VAL A 125 3.93 -4.03 -7.81
CA VAL A 125 3.15 -3.45 -8.92
C VAL A 125 2.61 -2.09 -8.51
N ARG A 126 2.66 -1.12 -9.42
CA ARG A 126 2.12 0.24 -9.25
C ARG A 126 0.60 0.26 -9.42
N MET A 127 -0.08 -0.66 -8.74
CA MET A 127 -1.53 -0.81 -8.70
C MET A 127 -1.97 -0.99 -7.26
N ALA A 128 -2.61 0.02 -6.69
CA ALA A 128 -2.98 0.04 -5.28
C ALA A 128 -4.12 1.04 -5.00
N GLY A 129 -4.22 1.54 -3.76
CA GLY A 129 -5.32 2.39 -3.30
C GLY A 129 -5.55 3.67 -4.12
N ASN A 130 -4.50 4.33 -4.61
CA ASN A 130 -4.62 5.57 -5.40
C ASN A 130 -5.22 5.30 -6.79
N GLN A 131 -4.79 4.22 -7.44
CA GLN A 131 -5.36 3.81 -8.73
C GLN A 131 -6.83 3.39 -8.58
N MET A 132 -7.21 2.77 -7.46
CA MET A 132 -8.61 2.48 -7.16
C MET A 132 -9.47 3.76 -7.06
N ASP A 133 -8.96 4.82 -6.43
CA ASP A 133 -9.65 6.12 -6.33
C ASP A 133 -9.80 6.79 -7.71
N GLU A 134 -8.77 6.68 -8.55
CA GLU A 134 -8.79 7.16 -9.92
C GLU A 134 -9.83 6.40 -10.76
N SER A 135 -9.88 5.07 -10.64
CA SER A 135 -10.86 4.23 -11.33
C SER A 135 -12.30 4.58 -10.96
N ILE A 136 -12.58 4.80 -9.68
CA ILE A 136 -13.91 5.28 -9.20
C ILE A 136 -14.23 6.65 -9.82
N THR A 137 -13.28 7.58 -9.79
CA THR A 137 -13.47 8.93 -10.37
C THR A 137 -13.78 8.85 -11.86
N ASN A 138 -13.03 8.03 -12.60
CA ASN A 138 -13.20 7.83 -14.04
C ASN A 138 -14.53 7.15 -14.37
N TYR A 139 -14.94 6.16 -13.58
CA TYR A 139 -16.23 5.49 -13.73
C TYR A 139 -17.39 6.48 -13.61
N LEU A 140 -17.42 7.29 -12.54
CA LEU A 140 -18.48 8.28 -12.32
C LEU A 140 -18.48 9.38 -13.38
N LYS A 141 -17.28 9.78 -13.85
CA LYS A 141 -17.13 10.72 -14.96
C LYS A 141 -17.74 10.17 -16.26
N ARG A 142 -17.47 8.90 -16.60
CA ARG A 142 -17.94 8.27 -17.85
C ARG A 142 -19.43 7.92 -17.80
N LYS A 143 -19.90 7.31 -16.70
CA LYS A 143 -21.28 6.81 -16.60
C LYS A 143 -22.29 7.91 -16.27
N TYR A 144 -21.91 8.87 -15.41
CA TYR A 144 -22.83 9.88 -14.87
C TYR A 144 -22.53 11.32 -15.28
N ASN A 145 -21.45 11.56 -16.05
CA ASN A 145 -20.92 12.90 -16.31
C ASN A 145 -20.67 13.68 -15.00
N LEU A 146 -20.30 12.99 -13.93
CA LEU A 146 -20.12 13.57 -12.60
C LEU A 146 -18.63 13.68 -12.26
N LEU A 147 -18.16 14.91 -12.02
CA LEU A 147 -16.83 15.16 -11.51
C LEU A 147 -16.84 15.17 -9.98
N ILE A 148 -16.00 14.32 -9.38
CA ILE A 148 -15.74 14.27 -7.94
C ILE A 148 -14.26 14.49 -7.65
N GLY A 149 -13.95 14.84 -6.41
CA GLY A 149 -12.56 14.95 -5.94
C GLY A 149 -12.03 13.63 -5.38
N GLU A 150 -10.71 13.52 -5.29
CA GLU A 150 -9.99 12.34 -4.77
C GLU A 150 -10.51 11.89 -3.39
N ARG A 151 -10.74 12.81 -2.46
CA ARG A 151 -11.26 12.47 -1.12
C ARG A 151 -12.65 11.83 -1.17
N THR A 152 -13.48 12.25 -2.12
CA THR A 152 -14.82 11.66 -2.30
C THR A 152 -14.67 10.26 -2.89
N ALA A 153 -13.77 10.05 -3.84
CA ALA A 153 -13.47 8.73 -4.39
C ALA A 153 -12.95 7.75 -3.32
N GLU A 154 -12.02 8.20 -2.47
CA GLU A 154 -11.50 7.42 -1.35
C GLU A 154 -12.60 7.08 -0.34
N GLN A 155 -13.50 8.02 -0.05
CA GLN A 155 -14.64 7.76 0.84
C GLN A 155 -15.59 6.70 0.25
N ILE A 156 -15.88 6.77 -1.04
CA ILE A 156 -16.68 5.76 -1.75
C ILE A 156 -16.00 4.38 -1.68
N LYS A 157 -14.69 4.33 -1.94
CA LYS A 157 -13.87 3.11 -1.85
C LYS A 157 -13.99 2.47 -0.47
N ILE A 158 -13.85 3.25 0.59
CA ILE A 158 -13.91 2.78 1.98
C ILE A 158 -15.33 2.32 2.35
N GLU A 159 -16.36 3.11 2.00
CA GLU A 159 -17.72 2.85 2.46
C GLU A 159 -18.39 1.71 1.70
N ILE A 160 -18.29 1.67 0.36
CA ILE A 160 -19.02 0.70 -0.46
C ILE A 160 -18.15 -0.08 -1.46
N GLY A 161 -16.84 0.16 -1.50
CA GLY A 161 -15.92 -0.61 -2.32
C GLY A 161 -15.81 -2.08 -1.89
N SER A 162 -15.88 -2.98 -2.87
CA SER A 162 -15.75 -4.43 -2.68
C SER A 162 -14.99 -5.06 -3.85
N ALA A 163 -14.26 -6.15 -3.57
CA ALA A 163 -13.56 -6.96 -4.59
C ALA A 163 -14.34 -8.23 -4.96
N TYR A 164 -15.43 -8.53 -4.24
CA TYR A 164 -16.32 -9.68 -4.45
C TYR A 164 -17.75 -9.29 -4.07
N PRO A 165 -18.80 -9.94 -4.60
CA PRO A 165 -20.18 -9.70 -4.17
C PRO A 165 -20.35 -9.68 -2.65
N LEU A 166 -21.15 -8.73 -2.16
CA LEU A 166 -21.52 -8.61 -0.76
C LEU A 166 -22.83 -9.37 -0.50
N ASP A 167 -22.99 -9.90 0.72
CA ASP A 167 -24.23 -10.58 1.11
C ASP A 167 -25.41 -9.61 1.21
N LYS A 168 -25.13 -8.34 1.51
CA LYS A 168 -26.09 -7.24 1.54
C LYS A 168 -25.59 -6.12 0.64
N PRO A 169 -26.40 -5.67 -0.34
CA PRO A 169 -26.04 -4.52 -1.15
C PRO A 169 -25.83 -3.28 -0.30
N LEU A 170 -24.86 -2.46 -0.67
CA LEU A 170 -24.60 -1.16 -0.07
C LEU A 170 -24.85 -0.06 -1.10
N THR A 171 -25.35 1.09 -0.63
CA THR A 171 -25.57 2.27 -1.48
C THR A 171 -25.01 3.51 -0.79
N MET A 172 -24.60 4.49 -1.59
CA MET A 172 -24.09 5.77 -1.09
C MET A 172 -24.59 6.92 -1.96
N GLU A 173 -25.00 8.03 -1.34
CA GLU A 173 -25.25 9.28 -2.06
C GLU A 173 -23.94 10.04 -2.28
N ILE A 174 -23.70 10.44 -3.53
CA ILE A 174 -22.51 11.18 -3.94
C ILE A 174 -22.90 12.51 -4.50
N LYS A 175 -22.27 13.56 -3.98
CA LYS A 175 -22.36 14.91 -4.53
C LYS A 175 -21.10 15.26 -5.33
N GLY A 176 -21.29 15.74 -6.55
CA GLY A 176 -20.23 16.19 -7.44
C GLY A 176 -20.68 17.34 -8.33
N ARG A 177 -19.85 17.71 -9.30
CA ARG A 177 -20.19 18.70 -10.33
C ARG A 177 -20.59 18.00 -11.61
N ASN A 178 -21.79 18.26 -12.11
CA ASN A 178 -22.21 17.82 -13.44
C ASN A 178 -21.30 18.48 -14.50
N LEU A 179 -20.69 17.69 -15.37
CA LEU A 179 -19.77 18.18 -16.41
C LEU A 179 -20.49 18.81 -17.60
N ILE A 180 -21.78 18.51 -17.80
CA ILE A 180 -22.58 19.09 -18.88
C ILE A 180 -23.13 20.45 -18.44
N GLU A 181 -23.78 20.48 -17.28
CA GLU A 181 -24.48 21.68 -16.78
C GLU A 181 -23.58 22.59 -15.95
N GLY A 182 -22.44 22.08 -15.45
CA GLY A 182 -21.53 22.82 -14.58
C GLY A 182 -22.01 23.00 -13.12
N VAL A 183 -23.20 22.50 -12.79
CA VAL A 183 -23.83 22.68 -11.46
C VAL A 183 -23.64 21.47 -10.53
N PRO A 184 -23.78 21.64 -9.20
CA PRO A 184 -23.78 20.53 -8.27
C PRO A 184 -24.93 19.54 -8.56
N LYS A 185 -24.60 18.25 -8.60
CA LYS A 185 -25.55 17.13 -8.77
C LYS A 185 -25.31 16.07 -7.71
N THR A 186 -26.38 15.48 -7.21
CA THR A 186 -26.35 14.32 -6.33
C THR A 186 -26.84 13.09 -7.11
N ILE A 187 -26.15 11.98 -6.95
CA ILE A 187 -26.57 10.67 -7.46
C ILE A 187 -26.48 9.64 -6.34
N THR A 188 -27.21 8.53 -6.46
CA THR A 188 -27.05 7.35 -5.61
C THR A 188 -26.37 6.27 -6.43
N ILE A 189 -25.35 5.65 -5.88
CA ILE A 189 -24.66 4.50 -6.48
C ILE A 189 -24.65 3.31 -5.53
N ASP A 190 -24.40 2.12 -6.06
CA ASP A 190 -24.30 0.89 -5.28
C ASP A 190 -22.92 0.24 -5.31
N ASP A 191 -22.71 -0.77 -4.47
CA ASP A 191 -21.44 -1.52 -4.37
C ASP A 191 -21.08 -2.27 -5.66
N SER A 192 -22.06 -2.62 -6.50
CA SER A 192 -21.83 -3.37 -7.73
C SER A 192 -21.18 -2.50 -8.78
N GLU A 193 -21.60 -1.23 -8.88
CA GLU A 193 -20.98 -0.22 -9.73
C GLU A 193 -19.54 0.07 -9.31
N ILE A 194 -19.29 0.16 -8.00
CA ILE A 194 -17.95 0.38 -7.50
C ILE A 194 -17.09 -0.86 -7.73
N ARG A 195 -17.60 -2.06 -7.50
CA ARG A 195 -16.89 -3.30 -7.82
C ARG A 195 -16.53 -3.40 -9.30
N GLU A 196 -17.43 -2.99 -10.21
CA GLU A 196 -17.14 -2.89 -11.65
C GLU A 196 -15.99 -1.91 -11.91
N SER A 197 -16.04 -0.72 -11.30
CA SER A 197 -14.98 0.28 -11.45
C SER A 197 -13.60 -0.20 -10.96
N LEU A 198 -13.57 -1.08 -9.96
CA LEU A 198 -12.34 -1.61 -9.37
C LEU A 198 -11.81 -2.87 -10.08
N ALA A 199 -12.56 -3.45 -11.02
CA ALA A 199 -12.28 -4.77 -11.59
C ALA A 199 -10.89 -4.86 -12.23
N GLU A 200 -10.46 -3.83 -12.98
CA GLU A 200 -9.13 -3.80 -13.61
C GLU A 200 -8.01 -3.76 -12.56
N CYS A 201 -8.15 -2.91 -11.54
CA CYS A 201 -7.17 -2.80 -10.46
C CYS A 201 -7.00 -4.14 -9.72
N ILE A 202 -8.13 -4.77 -9.37
CA ILE A 202 -8.15 -6.07 -8.70
C ILE A 202 -7.56 -7.16 -9.61
N ALA A 203 -7.86 -7.15 -10.91
CA ALA A 203 -7.31 -8.13 -11.85
C ALA A 203 -5.77 -8.06 -11.94
N VAL A 204 -5.20 -6.85 -11.94
CA VAL A 204 -3.74 -6.66 -11.95
C VAL A 204 -3.10 -7.19 -10.65
N ILE A 205 -3.70 -6.90 -9.49
CA ILE A 205 -3.25 -7.45 -8.20
C ILE A 205 -3.33 -8.97 -8.21
N MET A 206 -4.44 -9.53 -8.71
CA MET A 206 -4.62 -10.98 -8.80
C MET A 206 -3.59 -11.66 -9.70
N ASN A 207 -3.26 -11.04 -10.83
CA ASN A 207 -2.22 -11.53 -11.72
C ASN A 207 -0.84 -11.50 -11.05
N ALA A 208 -0.54 -10.44 -10.29
CA ALA A 208 0.72 -10.34 -9.55
C ALA A 208 0.84 -11.47 -8.50
N ILE A 209 -0.24 -11.78 -7.78
CA ILE A 209 -0.30 -12.91 -6.82
C ILE A 209 -0.07 -14.24 -7.55
N ARG A 210 -0.73 -14.48 -8.69
CA ARG A 210 -0.55 -15.71 -9.47
C ARG A 210 0.89 -15.90 -9.93
N VAL A 211 1.50 -14.87 -10.50
CA VAL A 211 2.91 -14.95 -10.93
C VAL A 211 3.84 -15.21 -9.74
N ALA A 212 3.55 -14.67 -8.55
CA ALA A 212 4.34 -14.97 -7.36
C ALA A 212 4.26 -16.46 -6.99
N LEU A 213 3.06 -17.05 -7.01
CA LEU A 213 2.87 -18.48 -6.76
C LEU A 213 3.58 -19.34 -7.83
N GLU A 214 3.47 -18.99 -9.11
CA GLU A 214 4.13 -19.70 -10.22
C GLU A 214 5.66 -19.68 -10.15
N ARG A 215 6.24 -18.60 -9.58
CA ARG A 215 7.68 -18.42 -9.43
C ARG A 215 8.22 -18.97 -8.11
N THR A 216 7.35 -19.46 -7.24
CA THR A 216 7.75 -20.02 -5.94
C THR A 216 8.24 -21.45 -6.09
N PRO A 217 9.40 -21.82 -5.51
CA PRO A 217 9.88 -23.20 -5.50
C PRO A 217 8.84 -24.18 -4.95
N PRO A 218 8.74 -25.41 -5.49
CA PRO A 218 7.71 -26.37 -5.10
C PRO A 218 7.64 -26.64 -3.59
N GLU A 219 8.78 -26.68 -2.92
CA GLU A 219 8.87 -26.94 -1.48
C GLU A 219 8.17 -25.84 -0.67
N LEU A 220 8.35 -24.57 -1.06
CA LEU A 220 7.72 -23.44 -0.39
C LEU A 220 6.27 -23.24 -0.83
N SER A 221 5.93 -23.63 -2.06
CA SER A 221 4.55 -23.63 -2.54
C SER A 221 3.68 -24.60 -1.72
N ALA A 222 4.24 -25.74 -1.29
CA ALA A 222 3.56 -26.66 -0.36
C ALA A 222 3.28 -25.98 1.00
N ASP A 223 4.26 -25.28 1.56
CA ASP A 223 4.07 -24.54 2.82
C ASP A 223 2.99 -23.45 2.70
N ILE A 224 2.97 -22.71 1.57
CA ILE A 224 1.97 -21.68 1.31
C ILE A 224 0.59 -22.30 1.08
N SER A 225 0.52 -23.51 0.51
CA SER A 225 -0.75 -24.24 0.37
C SER A 225 -1.39 -24.52 1.73
N ASP A 226 -0.58 -24.88 2.73
CA ASP A 226 -1.05 -25.21 4.07
C ASP A 226 -1.33 -23.97 4.92
N ARG A 227 -0.47 -22.95 4.84
CA ARG A 227 -0.54 -21.74 5.69
C ARG A 227 -1.32 -20.59 5.07
N GLY A 228 -1.43 -20.57 3.75
CA GLY A 228 -2.12 -19.54 2.98
C GLY A 228 -1.32 -18.26 2.75
N ILE A 229 -2.06 -17.23 2.35
CA ILE A 229 -1.58 -15.88 2.01
C ILE A 229 -2.00 -14.92 3.11
N VAL A 230 -1.08 -14.09 3.62
CA VAL A 230 -1.40 -13.01 4.55
C VAL A 230 -1.50 -11.68 3.81
N LEU A 231 -2.64 -11.00 3.92
CA LEU A 231 -2.87 -9.66 3.37
C LEU A 231 -2.61 -8.59 4.43
N THR A 232 -2.00 -7.50 4.00
CA THR A 232 -1.74 -6.33 4.85
C THR A 232 -1.78 -5.05 4.02
N GLY A 233 -1.63 -3.90 4.66
CA GLY A 233 -1.75 -2.58 4.05
C GLY A 233 -3.19 -2.09 4.02
N GLY A 234 -3.38 -0.80 3.77
CA GLY A 234 -4.72 -0.19 3.77
C GLY A 234 -5.66 -0.75 2.71
N GLY A 235 -5.13 -1.23 1.58
CA GLY A 235 -5.91 -1.87 0.52
C GLY A 235 -6.37 -3.29 0.87
N ALA A 236 -5.79 -3.94 1.89
CA ALA A 236 -6.32 -5.21 2.40
C ALA A 236 -7.71 -5.05 3.06
N LEU A 237 -8.14 -3.82 3.34
CA LEU A 237 -9.45 -3.50 3.90
C LEU A 237 -10.56 -3.37 2.84
N ILE A 238 -10.25 -3.55 1.55
CA ILE A 238 -11.30 -3.67 0.53
C ILE A 238 -12.18 -4.87 0.85
N LYS A 239 -13.50 -4.65 0.89
CA LYS A 239 -14.44 -5.68 1.34
C LYS A 239 -14.33 -6.92 0.46
N ASN A 240 -14.22 -8.07 1.10
CA ASN A 240 -14.11 -9.40 0.47
C ASN A 240 -12.92 -9.55 -0.51
N ILE A 241 -11.83 -8.78 -0.36
CA ILE A 241 -10.62 -8.99 -1.16
C ILE A 241 -9.95 -10.34 -0.86
N ASP A 242 -10.00 -10.76 0.40
CA ASP A 242 -9.59 -12.08 0.86
C ASP A 242 -10.39 -13.20 0.19
N LYS A 243 -11.72 -13.05 0.10
CA LYS A 243 -12.59 -14.02 -0.59
C LYS A 243 -12.28 -14.08 -2.08
N ARG A 244 -12.08 -12.92 -2.73
CA ARG A 244 -11.72 -12.85 -4.14
C ARG A 244 -10.39 -13.55 -4.43
N ILE A 245 -9.39 -13.32 -3.57
CA ILE A 245 -8.07 -13.98 -3.70
C ILE A 245 -8.23 -15.49 -3.48
N ARG A 246 -8.96 -15.91 -2.45
CA ARG A 246 -9.22 -17.33 -2.15
C ARG A 246 -9.91 -18.06 -3.30
N GLU A 247 -10.91 -17.45 -3.92
CA GLU A 247 -11.60 -18.03 -5.07
C GLU A 247 -10.66 -18.20 -6.27
N GLU A 248 -9.77 -17.24 -6.51
CA GLU A 248 -8.88 -17.27 -7.67
C GLU A 248 -7.66 -18.18 -7.48
N THR A 249 -7.14 -18.30 -6.25
CA THR A 249 -5.93 -19.08 -5.96
C THR A 249 -6.22 -20.46 -5.40
N GLY A 250 -7.40 -20.68 -4.82
CA GLY A 250 -7.74 -21.89 -4.07
C GLY A 250 -7.04 -21.99 -2.71
N LEU A 251 -6.28 -20.97 -2.28
CA LEU A 251 -5.48 -21.00 -1.05
C LEU A 251 -6.20 -20.33 0.11
N PRO A 252 -5.91 -20.71 1.37
CA PRO A 252 -6.33 -19.93 2.52
C PRO A 252 -5.81 -18.49 2.42
N VAL A 253 -6.62 -17.52 2.83
CA VAL A 253 -6.25 -16.10 2.85
C VAL A 253 -6.71 -15.51 4.16
N SER A 254 -5.80 -14.84 4.86
CA SER A 254 -6.05 -14.10 6.09
C SER A 254 -5.64 -12.65 5.94
N VAL A 255 -6.27 -11.75 6.67
CA VAL A 255 -5.86 -10.35 6.78
C VAL A 255 -5.13 -10.20 8.12
N ALA A 256 -4.01 -9.48 8.14
CA ALA A 256 -3.28 -9.18 9.37
C ALA A 256 -4.18 -8.45 10.38
N ASP A 257 -3.91 -8.64 11.69
CA ASP A 257 -4.74 -8.06 12.76
C ASP A 257 -4.80 -6.52 12.69
N ASP A 258 -3.65 -5.88 12.40
CA ASP A 258 -3.56 -4.44 12.14
C ASP A 258 -2.86 -4.21 10.78
N PRO A 259 -3.61 -4.29 9.66
CA PRO A 259 -3.03 -4.22 8.33
C PRO A 259 -2.53 -2.80 8.01
N LEU A 260 -3.10 -1.76 8.64
CA LEU A 260 -2.65 -0.37 8.49
C LEU A 260 -1.34 -0.11 9.22
N ALA A 261 -1.12 -0.74 10.38
CA ALA A 261 0.08 -0.53 11.18
C ALA A 261 1.21 -1.53 10.90
N SER A 262 0.98 -2.59 10.11
CA SER A 262 1.96 -3.66 9.93
C SER A 262 3.36 -3.16 9.54
N VAL A 263 3.49 -2.25 8.57
CA VAL A 263 4.81 -1.72 8.19
C VAL A 263 5.48 -0.95 9.35
N VAL A 264 4.75 -0.12 10.09
CA VAL A 264 5.33 0.64 11.21
C VAL A 264 5.68 -0.26 12.40
N LEU A 265 4.86 -1.28 12.68
CA LEU A 265 5.11 -2.28 13.71
C LEU A 265 6.34 -3.13 13.35
N GLY A 266 6.46 -3.55 12.09
CA GLY A 266 7.64 -4.25 11.57
C GLY A 266 8.90 -3.40 11.68
N THR A 267 8.79 -2.11 11.36
CA THR A 267 9.88 -1.14 11.51
C THR A 267 10.34 -1.01 12.96
N GLY A 268 9.40 -0.91 13.91
CA GLY A 268 9.70 -0.86 15.33
C GLY A 268 10.40 -2.13 15.85
N LYS A 269 9.96 -3.31 15.39
CA LYS A 269 10.60 -4.59 15.70
C LYS A 269 12.05 -4.65 15.19
N MET A 270 12.30 -4.24 13.94
CA MET A 270 13.66 -4.21 13.37
C MET A 270 14.59 -3.22 14.07
N LEU A 271 14.09 -2.06 14.49
CA LEU A 271 14.87 -1.09 15.28
C LEU A 271 15.25 -1.64 16.67
N SER A 272 14.50 -2.62 17.18
CA SER A 272 14.77 -3.31 18.44
C SER A 272 15.70 -4.53 18.28
N ASP A 273 15.77 -5.13 17.10
CA ASP A 273 16.68 -6.24 16.75
C ASP A 273 17.61 -5.87 15.59
N PHE A 274 18.75 -5.28 15.95
CA PHE A 274 19.73 -4.83 14.97
C PHE A 274 20.46 -5.97 14.24
N ARG A 275 20.47 -7.19 14.81
CA ARG A 275 21.07 -8.34 14.13
C ARG A 275 20.20 -8.74 12.95
N LEU A 276 18.88 -8.80 13.18
CA LEU A 276 17.92 -9.02 12.11
C LEU A 276 17.99 -7.92 11.05
N LEU A 277 17.99 -6.64 11.46
CA LEU A 277 18.08 -5.51 10.52
C LEU A 277 19.31 -5.59 9.62
N ARG A 278 20.49 -5.94 10.16
CA ARG A 278 21.70 -6.12 9.36
C ARG A 278 21.60 -7.25 8.34
N LYS A 279 20.79 -8.28 8.61
CA LYS A 279 20.59 -9.43 7.71
C LYS A 279 19.64 -9.11 6.56
N ILE A 280 18.66 -8.23 6.79
CA ILE A 280 17.57 -7.96 5.84
C ILE A 280 17.67 -6.62 5.12
N LYS A 281 18.59 -5.73 5.54
CA LYS A 281 18.84 -4.48 4.82
C LYS A 281 19.27 -4.76 3.38
N ILE A 282 18.89 -3.89 2.47
CA ILE A 282 19.33 -3.94 1.08
C ILE A 282 20.45 -2.93 0.83
N ASP A 283 21.48 -3.35 0.09
CA ASP A 283 22.68 -2.54 -0.25
C ASP A 283 22.45 -1.60 -1.42
#